data_AF-A0A197JBC7-F1
#
_entry.id   AF-A0A197JBC7-F1
#
_cell.length_a   1.000
_cell.length_b   1.000
_cell.length_c   1.000
_cell.angle_alpha   90.00
_cell.angle_beta   90.00
_cell.angle_gamma   90.00
#
_symmetry.space_group_name_H-M   'P 1'
#
loop_
_entity.id
_entity.type
_entity.pdbx_description
1 polymer ?
#
loop_
_entity_poly.entity_id
_entity_poly.type
_entity_poly.pdbx_seq_one_letter_code
_entity_poly.pdbx_strand_id
1 'polypeptide(L)'
;MTQQHRQVCPVGHTNENRTSKICSCCFAPISLSRATRTKDGETKTMRLNGSVECKNPTCPRRKAGRGSMGRDANAANNILISGTSILLSADHKALPPYRPYALPKTTMTARVHNLDIKTSTQSHPSCDAPRDSLVETEQL
;
A
#
# COMPACT_ATOMS: atom_id res chain seq x y z
N MET A 1 -27.99 -27.01 -33.18
CA MET A 1 -27.91 -25.54 -33.01
C MET A 1 -27.09 -25.25 -31.77
N THR A 2 -25.84 -24.80 -31.93
CA THR A 2 -24.96 -24.43 -30.81
C THR A 2 -25.33 -23.02 -30.34
N GLN A 3 -26.10 -22.95 -29.27
CA GLN A 3 -26.51 -21.70 -28.62
C GLN A 3 -25.23 -20.96 -28.15
N GLN A 4 -24.97 -19.77 -28.68
CA GLN A 4 -23.78 -19.00 -28.34
C GLN A 4 -23.73 -18.70 -26.83
N HIS A 5 -22.69 -19.22 -26.17
CA HIS A 5 -22.48 -19.19 -24.72
C HIS A 5 -21.82 -17.88 -24.22
N ARG A 6 -21.99 -16.75 -24.94
CA ARG A 6 -21.33 -15.49 -24.58
C ARG A 6 -22.31 -14.55 -23.88
N GLN A 7 -22.19 -14.46 -22.57
CA GLN A 7 -22.77 -13.35 -21.81
C GLN A 7 -21.87 -12.12 -21.97
N VAL A 8 -22.45 -11.03 -22.48
CA VAL A 8 -21.80 -9.72 -22.55
C VAL A 8 -22.30 -8.91 -21.36
N CYS A 9 -21.39 -8.39 -20.55
CA CYS A 9 -21.73 -7.47 -19.47
C CYS A 9 -20.86 -6.21 -19.56
N PRO A 10 -21.42 -5.03 -19.28
CA PRO A 10 -20.63 -3.81 -19.20
C PRO A 10 -19.68 -3.90 -18.00
N VAL A 11 -18.40 -3.59 -18.23
CA VAL A 11 -17.36 -3.55 -17.20
C VAL A 11 -16.90 -2.11 -17.01
N GLY A 12 -17.08 -1.59 -15.80
CA GLY A 12 -16.55 -0.29 -15.41
C GLY A 12 -15.13 -0.42 -14.88
N HIS A 13 -14.21 0.40 -15.38
CA HIS A 13 -12.85 0.50 -14.86
C HIS A 13 -12.74 1.76 -13.99
N THR A 14 -12.08 1.64 -12.84
CA THR A 14 -11.77 2.77 -11.95
C THR A 14 -10.29 2.78 -11.65
N ASN A 15 -9.74 3.95 -11.30
CA ASN A 15 -8.37 4.02 -10.81
C ASN A 15 -8.26 3.23 -9.50
N GLU A 16 -7.15 2.50 -9.39
CA GLU A 16 -6.84 1.71 -8.20
C GLU A 16 -5.81 2.47 -7.35
N ASN A 17 -6.28 3.39 -6.51
CA ASN A 17 -5.40 4.06 -5.56
C ASN A 17 -5.73 3.65 -4.11
N ARG A 18 -4.71 3.15 -3.41
CA ARG A 18 -4.74 2.72 -2.00
C ARG A 18 -5.78 1.64 -1.63
N THR A 19 -6.43 1.01 -2.59
CA THR A 19 -7.50 0.01 -2.41
C THR A 19 -7.07 -1.18 -1.54
N SER A 20 -5.83 -1.65 -1.66
CA SER A 20 -5.29 -2.73 -0.83
C SER A 20 -4.60 -2.24 0.46
N LYS A 21 -4.59 -0.92 0.72
CA LYS A 21 -3.86 -0.28 1.84
C LYS A 21 -4.77 0.36 2.88
N ILE A 22 -6.07 0.47 2.63
CA ILE A 22 -7.05 1.01 3.58
C ILE A 22 -8.17 0.03 3.89
N CYS A 23 -8.78 0.17 5.05
CA CYS A 23 -9.93 -0.63 5.46
C CYS A 23 -11.19 -0.16 4.72
N SER A 24 -11.88 -1.07 4.04
CA SER A 24 -13.18 -0.79 3.39
C SER A 24 -14.29 -0.34 4.35
N CYS A 25 -14.17 -0.57 5.66
CA CYS A 25 -15.20 -0.20 6.64
C CYS A 25 -15.01 1.19 7.26
N CYS A 26 -13.76 1.62 7.46
CA CYS A 26 -13.46 2.86 8.20
C CYS A 26 -12.42 3.75 7.52
N PHE A 27 -11.93 3.35 6.34
CA PHE A 27 -10.92 4.03 5.53
C PHE A 27 -9.56 4.27 6.23
N ALA A 28 -9.36 3.77 7.45
CA ALA A 28 -8.09 3.81 8.14
C ALA A 28 -7.06 2.87 7.46
N PRO A 29 -5.75 3.16 7.57
CA PRO A 29 -4.71 2.28 7.06
C PRO A 29 -4.81 0.85 7.65
N ILE A 30 -4.50 -0.14 6.81
CA ILE A 30 -4.42 -1.55 7.20
C ILE A 30 -2.99 -2.07 7.06
N SER A 31 -2.66 -3.10 7.83
CA SER A 31 -1.36 -3.79 7.76
C SER A 31 -1.55 -5.23 7.31
N LEU A 32 -0.55 -5.83 6.66
CA LEU A 32 -0.56 -7.27 6.42
C LEU A 32 -0.61 -8.03 7.75
N SER A 33 -1.50 -9.01 7.81
CA SER A 33 -1.63 -9.88 8.98
C SER A 33 -0.34 -10.66 9.19
N ARG A 34 -0.02 -10.95 10.45
CA ARG A 34 1.15 -11.74 10.83
C ARG A 34 0.70 -12.98 11.58
N ALA A 35 1.36 -14.10 11.32
CA ALA A 35 1.18 -15.34 12.08
C ALA A 35 2.50 -15.72 12.73
N THR A 36 2.44 -16.14 13.99
CA THR A 36 3.55 -16.79 14.66
C THR A 36 3.48 -18.28 14.37
N ARG A 37 4.58 -18.86 13.88
CA ARG A 37 4.74 -20.31 13.79
C ARG A 37 5.96 -20.71 14.60
N THR A 38 5.77 -21.69 15.47
CA THR A 38 6.87 -22.35 16.17
C THR A 38 7.33 -23.51 15.31
N LYS A 39 8.59 -23.48 14.88
CA LYS A 39 9.22 -24.58 14.15
C LYS A 39 10.54 -24.88 14.86
N ASP A 40 10.72 -26.14 15.24
CA ASP A 40 11.97 -26.61 15.88
C ASP A 40 12.33 -25.83 17.16
N GLY A 41 11.31 -25.50 17.99
CA GLY A 41 11.48 -24.75 19.24
C GLY A 41 11.65 -23.23 19.07
N GLU A 42 11.86 -22.73 17.86
CA GLU A 42 12.01 -21.30 17.57
C GLU A 42 10.69 -20.70 17.08
N THR A 43 10.26 -19.57 17.67
CA THR A 43 9.03 -18.88 17.26
C THR A 43 9.34 -17.81 16.21
N LYS A 44 8.87 -18.03 14.98
CA LYS A 44 9.06 -17.10 13.85
C LYS A 44 7.76 -16.38 13.52
N THR A 45 7.84 -15.07 13.37
CA THR A 45 6.72 -14.25 12.89
C THR A 45 6.78 -14.13 11.38
N MET A 46 5.75 -14.63 10.69
CA MET A 46 5.66 -14.61 9.23
C MET A 46 4.51 -13.70 8.78
N ARG A 47 4.66 -13.11 7.59
CA ARG A 47 3.61 -12.30 6.96
C ARG A 47 2.62 -13.21 6.22
N LEU A 48 1.33 -12.92 6.35
CA LEU A 48 0.26 -13.59 5.63
C LEU A 48 -0.18 -12.73 4.44
N ASN A 49 0.29 -13.05 3.23
CA ASN A 49 0.07 -12.22 2.04
C ASN A 49 -1.41 -12.05 1.65
N GLY A 50 -2.25 -13.05 1.96
CA GLY A 50 -3.68 -13.05 1.66
C GLY A 50 -4.57 -12.39 2.71
N SER A 51 -4.02 -11.93 3.84
CA SER A 51 -4.80 -11.36 4.94
C SER A 51 -4.26 -10.00 5.38
N VAL A 52 -5.18 -9.11 5.73
CA VAL A 52 -4.90 -7.77 6.24
C VAL A 52 -5.67 -7.53 7.52
N GLU A 53 -5.12 -6.67 8.37
CA GLU A 53 -5.65 -6.31 9.67
C GLU A 53 -5.89 -4.80 9.76
N CYS A 54 -7.09 -4.43 10.18
CA CYS A 54 -7.42 -3.05 10.56
C CYS A 54 -7.15 -2.86 12.06
N LYS A 55 -6.18 -1.99 12.36
CA LYS A 55 -5.80 -1.66 13.74
C LYS A 55 -6.48 -0.41 14.29
N ASN A 56 -7.47 0.15 13.60
CA ASN A 56 -8.21 1.28 14.13
C ASN A 56 -9.21 0.81 15.23
N PRO A 57 -9.08 1.22 16.50
CA PRO A 57 -9.99 0.81 17.58
C PRO A 57 -11.42 1.34 17.39
N THR A 58 -11.60 2.43 16.64
CA THR A 58 -12.93 2.99 16.38
C THR A 58 -13.66 2.30 15.23
N CYS A 59 -12.97 1.44 14.46
CA CYS A 59 -13.56 0.72 13.33
C CYS A 59 -14.70 -0.21 13.79
N PRO A 60 -15.92 -0.06 13.25
CA PRO A 60 -17.06 -0.92 13.62
C PRO A 60 -16.76 -2.42 13.41
N ARG A 61 -16.11 -2.75 12.29
CA ARG A 61 -15.67 -4.12 11.98
C ARG A 61 -14.70 -4.66 13.03
N ARG A 62 -13.78 -3.82 13.54
CA ARG A 62 -12.85 -4.21 14.60
C ARG A 62 -13.56 -4.39 15.93
N LYS A 63 -14.46 -3.47 16.29
CA LYS A 63 -15.29 -3.57 17.51
C LYS A 63 -16.10 -4.87 17.55
N ALA A 64 -16.52 -5.37 16.39
CA ALA A 64 -17.19 -6.66 16.25
C ALA A 64 -16.25 -7.90 16.25
N GLY A 65 -14.95 -7.73 16.57
CA GLY A 65 -13.97 -8.82 16.57
C GLY A 65 -13.50 -9.29 15.19
N ARG A 66 -13.89 -8.60 14.11
CA ARG A 66 -13.59 -8.98 12.71
C ARG A 66 -12.51 -8.10 12.08
N GLY A 67 -11.53 -7.66 12.87
CA GLY A 67 -10.48 -6.73 12.44
C GLY A 67 -9.57 -7.29 11.34
N SER A 68 -9.45 -8.62 11.22
CA SER A 68 -8.76 -9.31 10.14
C SER A 68 -9.71 -9.65 8.99
N MET A 69 -9.24 -9.55 7.75
CA MET A 69 -10.01 -9.84 6.54
C MET A 69 -9.11 -10.29 5.38
N GLY A 70 -9.72 -10.87 4.34
CA GLY A 70 -9.03 -11.19 3.10
C GLY A 70 -8.58 -9.91 2.38
N ARG A 71 -7.32 -9.88 1.94
CA ARG A 71 -6.73 -8.72 1.25
C ARG A 71 -7.51 -8.35 -0.01
N ASP A 72 -7.79 -9.35 -0.83
CA ASP A 72 -8.41 -9.14 -2.15
C ASP A 72 -9.89 -8.76 -2.01
N ALA A 73 -10.61 -9.38 -1.06
CA ALA A 73 -11.98 -8.98 -0.74
C ALA A 73 -12.06 -7.54 -0.22
N ASN A 74 -11.09 -7.12 0.60
CA ASN A 74 -11.01 -5.72 1.05
C ASN A 74 -10.68 -4.77 -0.12
N ALA A 75 -9.74 -5.15 -1.00
CA ALA A 75 -9.39 -4.36 -2.17
C ALA A 75 -10.56 -4.23 -3.15
N ALA A 76 -11.27 -5.32 -3.45
CA ALA A 76 -12.45 -5.33 -4.31
C ALA A 76 -13.55 -4.39 -3.79
N ASN A 77 -13.85 -4.45 -2.48
CA ASN A 77 -14.80 -3.52 -1.87
C ASN A 77 -14.34 -2.06 -2.01
N ASN A 78 -13.05 -1.79 -1.81
CA ASN A 78 -12.50 -0.46 -1.99
C ASN A 78 -12.55 0.04 -3.44
N ILE A 79 -12.32 -0.85 -4.42
CA ILE A 79 -12.48 -0.55 -5.85
C ILE A 79 -13.94 -0.18 -6.14
N LEU A 80 -14.89 -0.97 -5.65
CA LEU A 80 -16.32 -0.70 -5.79
C LEU A 80 -16.71 0.66 -5.18
N ILE A 81 -16.29 0.93 -3.94
CA ILE A 81 -16.60 2.19 -3.25
C ILE A 81 -15.96 3.38 -3.99
N SER A 82 -14.71 3.25 -4.44
CA SER A 82 -14.04 4.30 -5.21
C SER A 82 -14.77 4.58 -6.53
N GLY A 83 -15.05 3.54 -7.32
CA GLY A 83 -15.74 3.66 -8.61
C GLY A 83 -17.16 4.22 -8.46
N THR A 84 -17.94 3.71 -7.51
CA THR A 84 -19.28 4.23 -7.23
C THR A 84 -19.25 5.69 -6.78
N SER A 85 -18.26 6.09 -5.98
CA SER A 85 -18.14 7.50 -5.60
C SER A 85 -17.87 8.43 -6.78
N ILE A 86 -17.06 8.01 -7.75
CA ILE A 86 -16.84 8.76 -8.99
C ILE A 86 -18.15 8.88 -9.78
N LEU A 87 -18.89 7.77 -9.93
CA LEU A 87 -20.14 7.74 -10.70
C LEU A 87 -21.26 8.58 -10.06
N LEU A 88 -21.34 8.58 -8.72
CA LEU A 88 -22.42 9.24 -7.98
C LEU A 88 -22.10 10.69 -7.58
N SER A 89 -20.84 11.11 -7.62
CA SER A 89 -20.46 12.50 -7.31
C SER A 89 -20.78 13.44 -8.47
N ALA A 90 -21.26 14.64 -8.15
CA ALA A 90 -21.49 15.69 -9.14
C ALA A 90 -20.19 16.17 -9.82
N ASP A 91 -19.05 16.03 -9.15
CA ASP A 91 -17.74 16.46 -9.65
C ASP A 91 -16.91 15.32 -10.26
N HIS A 92 -17.49 14.12 -10.39
CA HIS A 92 -16.82 12.91 -10.88
C HIS A 92 -15.49 12.60 -10.18
N LYS A 93 -15.41 12.84 -8.86
CA LYS A 93 -14.21 12.57 -8.06
C LYS A 93 -14.44 11.46 -7.06
N ALA A 94 -13.40 10.65 -6.86
CA ALA A 94 -13.41 9.65 -5.81
C ALA A 94 -13.48 10.29 -4.41
N LEU A 95 -13.96 9.53 -3.42
CA LEU A 95 -13.92 9.95 -2.02
C LEU A 95 -12.48 10.27 -1.59
N PRO A 96 -12.28 11.23 -0.65
CA PRO A 96 -10.96 11.65 -0.21
C PRO A 96 -9.94 10.53 0.07
N PRO A 97 -10.30 9.39 0.70
CA PRO A 97 -9.36 8.30 0.96
C PRO A 97 -8.75 7.64 -0.29
N TYR A 98 -9.44 7.71 -1.43
CA TYR A 98 -9.03 7.11 -2.70
C TYR A 98 -8.37 8.12 -3.65
N ARG A 99 -8.42 9.41 -3.34
CA ARG A 99 -7.82 10.43 -4.21
C ARG A 99 -6.30 10.21 -4.30
N PRO A 100 -5.69 10.30 -5.50
CA PRO A 100 -4.24 10.34 -5.63
C PRO A 100 -3.69 11.47 -4.77
N TYR A 101 -2.53 11.25 -4.13
CA TYR A 101 -1.80 12.37 -3.57
C TYR A 101 -1.43 13.30 -4.73
N ALA A 102 -1.90 14.55 -4.68
CA ALA A 102 -1.37 15.57 -5.56
C ALA A 102 0.09 15.76 -5.17
N LEU A 103 1.01 15.20 -5.96
CA LEU A 103 2.39 15.62 -5.89
C LEU A 103 2.40 17.12 -6.18
N PRO A 104 3.10 17.95 -5.39
CA PRO A 104 3.28 19.35 -5.75
C PRO A 104 3.83 19.38 -7.18
N LYS A 105 3.20 20.16 -8.06
CA LYS A 105 3.72 20.38 -9.41
C LYS A 105 5.05 21.11 -9.23
N THR A 106 6.16 20.38 -9.24
CA THR A 106 7.47 20.99 -9.40
C THR A 106 7.47 21.61 -10.78
N THR A 107 7.25 22.93 -10.85
CA THR A 107 7.45 23.70 -12.07
C THR A 107 8.93 23.60 -12.42
N MET A 108 9.30 22.60 -13.22
CA MET A 108 10.63 22.52 -13.81
C MET A 108 10.72 23.65 -14.83
N THR A 109 11.22 24.81 -14.41
CA THR A 109 11.81 25.77 -15.35
C THR A 109 13.00 25.07 -15.99
N ALA A 110 12.83 24.59 -17.22
CA ALA A 110 13.90 24.03 -18.01
C ALA A 110 14.96 25.12 -18.23
N ARG A 111 16.04 25.11 -17.45
CA ARG A 111 17.29 25.75 -17.87
C ARG A 111 17.94 24.80 -18.87
N VAL A 112 17.89 25.19 -20.14
CA VAL A 112 18.67 24.57 -21.21
C VAL A 112 20.14 24.76 -20.86
N HIS A 113 20.79 23.73 -20.34
CA HIS A 113 22.24 23.63 -20.36
C HIS A 113 22.61 22.53 -21.35
N ASN A 114 23.29 22.95 -22.42
CA ASN A 114 23.89 22.09 -23.43
C ASN A 114 24.74 21.01 -22.75
N LEU A 115 24.40 19.75 -22.99
CA LEU A 115 25.20 18.60 -22.59
C LEU A 115 26.13 18.23 -23.74
N ASP A 116 27.35 18.75 -23.70
CA ASP A 116 28.47 18.16 -24.42
C ASP A 116 28.85 16.83 -23.74
N ILE A 117 28.68 15.75 -24.49
CA ILE A 117 29.04 14.39 -24.11
C ILE A 117 30.57 14.30 -24.08
N LYS A 118 31.15 14.12 -22.90
CA LYS A 118 32.49 13.53 -22.74
C LYS A 118 32.44 12.38 -21.77
N THR A 119 32.62 11.20 -22.35
CA THR A 119 32.94 9.92 -21.75
C THR A 119 34.16 10.05 -20.83
N SER A 120 34.06 9.65 -19.57
CA SER A 120 35.23 9.25 -18.78
C SER A 120 34.85 8.26 -17.67
N THR A 121 35.63 7.19 -17.66
CA THR A 121 35.68 6.00 -16.82
C THR A 121 36.00 6.25 -15.34
N GLN A 122 35.67 5.23 -14.50
CA GLN A 122 36.15 4.94 -13.13
C GLN A 122 35.57 5.83 -12.01
N SER A 123 35.29 5.39 -10.78
CA SER A 123 35.58 4.16 -10.00
C SER A 123 34.63 4.11 -8.78
N HIS A 124 34.37 2.92 -8.23
CA HIS A 124 33.77 2.77 -6.89
C HIS A 124 34.72 3.25 -5.80
N PRO A 125 34.19 3.77 -4.68
CA PRO A 125 34.70 3.34 -3.37
C PRO A 125 33.62 2.87 -2.40
N SER A 126 33.97 1.80 -1.69
CA SER A 126 33.41 1.26 -0.46
C SER A 126 33.46 2.26 0.70
N CYS A 127 32.50 2.16 1.64
CA CYS A 127 32.62 2.76 2.97
C CYS A 127 32.32 1.72 4.04
N ASP A 128 33.38 1.09 4.54
CA ASP A 128 33.48 0.51 5.87
C ASP A 128 33.69 1.63 6.91
N ALA A 129 32.93 1.53 8.02
CA ALA A 129 33.12 1.94 9.43
C ALA A 129 33.89 3.25 9.83
N PRO A 130 33.64 3.78 11.05
CA PRO A 130 34.27 3.20 12.23
C PRO A 130 33.37 3.06 13.48
N ARG A 131 33.81 2.12 14.33
CA ARG A 131 33.50 1.97 15.75
C ARG A 131 33.99 3.21 16.52
N ASP A 132 33.25 3.59 17.55
CA ASP A 132 33.88 3.98 18.82
C ASP A 132 33.02 3.49 20.00
N SER A 133 33.74 2.89 20.93
CA SER A 133 33.29 2.24 22.15
C SER A 133 33.65 3.13 23.33
N LEU A 134 32.71 3.35 24.26
CA LEU A 134 33.05 3.64 25.65
C LEU A 134 32.06 2.93 26.59
N VAL A 135 32.68 2.21 27.50
CA VAL A 135 32.16 1.41 28.60
C VAL A 135 31.88 2.34 29.77
N GLU A 136 30.81 2.12 30.53
CA GLU A 136 30.87 2.27 31.98
C GLU A 136 29.77 1.43 32.67
N THR A 137 30.24 0.74 33.69
CA THR A 137 29.60 -0.25 34.57
C THR A 137 28.87 0.39 35.76
N GLU A 138 28.24 -0.48 36.57
CA GLU A 138 27.73 -0.34 37.95
C GLU A 138 26.19 -0.39 38.03
N GLN A 139 25.59 -1.56 38.33
CA GLN A 139 25.42 -2.20 39.65
C GLN A 139 24.60 -1.37 40.64
N LEU A 140 23.33 -1.76 40.80
CA LEU A 140 22.69 -2.14 42.07
C LEU A 140 21.42 -2.96 41.78
#